data_AF-A0AAP0NK61-F1
#
_entry.id   AF-A0AAP0NK61-F1
#
_cell.length_a   1.000
_cell.length_b   1.000
_cell.length_c   1.000
_cell.angle_alpha   90.00
_cell.angle_beta   90.00
_cell.angle_gamma   90.00
#
_symmetry.space_group_name_H-M   'P 1'
#
loop_
_entity.id
_entity.type
_entity.pdbx_description
1 polymer ?
#
loop_
_entity_poly.entity_id
_entity_poly.type
_entity_poly.pdbx_seq_one_letter_code
_entity_poly.pdbx_strand_id
1 'polypeptide(L)'
;MENTLSRYVTITGEWSWADFHSLLPAGVVLRIAAIPPTDPNGTDNDLIFWVHSKSVVFTTSSAYASFSHHSWLEPGKEWALVWKCAVHEKVRFFLWLALHNALLTNDVRHRRHIGNDLSCGLCGGEMEDLNHILRECPMSSLVWHDFLYRNQMETLLELHLNQWIVENLSNNTVFRGVGWSTFFATAVDALE
;
A
#
# COMPACT_ATOMS: atom_id res chain seq x y z
N MET A 1 -35.71 1.62 -34.76
CA MET A 1 -34.97 0.44 -35.23
C MET A 1 -34.04 0.05 -34.11
N GLU A 2 -34.27 -1.10 -33.49
CA GLU A 2 -33.45 -1.58 -32.39
C GLU A 2 -32.07 -1.97 -32.93
N ASN A 3 -31.03 -1.27 -32.46
CA ASN A 3 -29.63 -1.50 -32.82
C ASN A 3 -29.05 -2.64 -31.96
N THR A 4 -29.63 -3.84 -32.05
CA THR A 4 -29.19 -5.00 -31.29
C THR A 4 -28.21 -5.85 -32.09
N LEU A 5 -27.29 -6.52 -31.39
CA LEU A 5 -26.34 -7.45 -32.00
C LEU A 5 -27.01 -8.68 -32.61
N SER A 6 -28.24 -9.01 -32.21
CA SER A 6 -29.04 -10.13 -32.74
C SER A 6 -29.26 -10.06 -34.26
N ARG A 7 -29.25 -8.87 -34.87
CA ARG A 7 -29.33 -8.72 -36.33
C ARG A 7 -28.14 -9.32 -37.07
N TYR A 8 -26.99 -9.43 -36.41
CA TYR A 8 -25.76 -10.01 -36.97
C TYR A 8 -25.62 -11.49 -36.61
N VAL A 9 -26.69 -12.14 -36.12
CA VAL A 9 -26.72 -13.57 -35.84
C VAL A 9 -27.62 -14.26 -36.87
N THR A 10 -27.15 -15.35 -37.46
CA THR A 10 -27.90 -16.15 -38.42
C THR A 10 -29.02 -16.92 -37.73
N ILE A 11 -29.98 -17.42 -38.51
CA ILE A 11 -31.04 -18.31 -38.02
C ILE A 11 -30.51 -19.62 -37.38
N THR A 12 -29.24 -19.96 -37.63
CA THR A 12 -28.57 -21.14 -37.08
C THR A 12 -27.82 -20.85 -35.77
N GLY A 13 -27.83 -19.60 -35.27
CA GLY A 13 -27.12 -19.22 -34.05
C GLY A 13 -25.64 -18.89 -34.24
N GLU A 14 -25.22 -18.58 -35.47
CA GLU A 14 -23.83 -18.23 -35.80
C GLU A 14 -23.69 -16.75 -36.12
N TRP A 15 -22.48 -16.18 -35.99
CA TRP A 15 -22.20 -14.83 -36.45
C TRP A 15 -22.34 -14.72 -37.97
N SER A 16 -22.98 -13.64 -38.45
CA SER A 16 -22.98 -13.26 -39.86
C SER A 16 -21.62 -12.71 -40.28
N TRP A 17 -20.70 -13.61 -40.62
CA TRP A 17 -19.32 -13.23 -40.97
C TRP A 17 -19.24 -12.33 -42.20
N ALA A 18 -20.14 -12.46 -43.17
CA ALA A 18 -20.15 -11.62 -44.36
C ALA A 18 -20.31 -10.13 -43.99
N ASP A 19 -21.18 -9.84 -43.02
CA ASP A 19 -21.39 -8.47 -42.53
C ASP A 19 -20.15 -7.97 -41.79
N PHE A 20 -19.58 -8.78 -40.88
CA PHE A 20 -18.41 -8.36 -40.10
C PHE A 20 -17.15 -8.12 -40.93
N HIS A 21 -16.87 -8.93 -41.95
CA HIS A 21 -15.72 -8.69 -42.84
C HIS A 21 -15.89 -7.41 -43.68
N SER A 22 -17.12 -6.99 -43.95
CA SER A 22 -17.40 -5.75 -44.70
C SER A 22 -17.35 -4.49 -43.82
N LEU A 23 -17.62 -4.64 -42.52
CA LEU A 23 -17.78 -3.52 -41.58
C LEU A 23 -16.58 -3.31 -40.64
N LEU A 24 -15.79 -4.36 -40.36
CA LEU A 24 -14.77 -4.35 -39.31
C LEU A 24 -13.39 -4.80 -39.81
N PRO A 25 -12.29 -4.24 -39.26
CA PRO A 25 -10.94 -4.73 -39.56
C PRO A 25 -10.74 -6.19 -39.13
N ALA A 26 -9.90 -6.93 -39.86
CA ALA A 26 -9.63 -8.35 -39.61
C ALA A 26 -9.25 -8.67 -38.15
N GLY A 27 -8.47 -7.81 -37.49
CA GLY A 27 -8.10 -7.99 -36.07
C GLY A 27 -9.29 -7.90 -35.10
N VAL A 28 -10.33 -7.13 -35.43
CA VAL A 28 -11.56 -7.03 -34.63
C VAL A 28 -12.45 -8.25 -34.88
N VAL A 29 -12.54 -8.70 -36.13
CA VAL A 29 -13.28 -9.93 -36.49
C VAL A 29 -12.75 -11.14 -35.73
N LEU A 30 -11.42 -11.29 -35.62
CA LEU A 30 -10.81 -12.37 -34.83
C LEU A 30 -11.16 -12.31 -33.34
N ARG A 31 -11.30 -11.09 -32.77
CA ARG A 31 -11.71 -10.93 -31.37
C ARG A 31 -13.19 -11.27 -31.16
N ILE A 32 -14.05 -10.92 -32.12
CA ILE A 32 -15.48 -11.29 -32.11
C ILE A 32 -15.65 -12.80 -32.26
N ALA A 33 -14.82 -13.45 -33.10
CA ALA A 33 -14.84 -14.91 -33.26
C ALA A 33 -14.53 -15.69 -31.98
N ALA A 34 -13.87 -15.06 -31.00
CA ALA A 34 -13.63 -15.65 -29.69
C ALA A 34 -14.82 -15.53 -28.73
N ILE A 35 -15.88 -14.79 -29.10
CA ILE A 35 -17.08 -14.57 -28.29
C ILE A 35 -18.25 -15.29 -28.97
N PRO A 36 -18.97 -16.20 -28.28
CA PRO A 36 -20.13 -16.86 -28.88
C PRO A 36 -21.25 -15.84 -29.19
N PRO A 37 -21.99 -16.02 -30.30
CA PRO A 37 -23.17 -15.19 -30.60
C PRO A 37 -24.24 -15.32 -29.52
N THR A 38 -24.99 -14.24 -29.29
CA THR A 38 -26.20 -14.27 -28.46
C THR A 38 -27.29 -15.10 -29.15
N ASP A 39 -28.20 -15.70 -28.37
CA ASP A 39 -29.36 -16.42 -28.90
C ASP A 39 -30.10 -15.58 -29.97
N PRO A 40 -30.32 -16.13 -31.19
CA PRO A 40 -31.07 -15.47 -32.26
C PRO A 40 -32.46 -15.01 -31.84
N ASN A 41 -33.09 -15.70 -30.89
CA ASN A 41 -34.44 -15.39 -30.42
C ASN A 41 -34.45 -14.37 -29.28
N GLY A 42 -33.27 -13.94 -28.80
CA GLY A 42 -33.14 -12.98 -27.71
C GLY A 42 -33.78 -13.45 -26.40
N THR A 43 -33.88 -14.76 -26.19
CA THR A 43 -34.49 -15.34 -24.98
C THR A 43 -33.51 -15.47 -23.83
N ASP A 44 -32.20 -15.40 -24.12
CA ASP A 44 -31.15 -15.34 -23.12
C ASP A 44 -31.01 -13.93 -22.54
N ASN A 45 -30.80 -13.85 -21.22
CA ASN A 45 -30.51 -12.60 -20.55
C ASN A 45 -29.05 -12.20 -20.75
N ASP A 46 -28.79 -10.90 -20.96
CA ASP A 46 -27.44 -10.36 -21.00
C ASP A 46 -26.68 -10.63 -19.68
N LEU A 47 -25.43 -11.08 -19.80
CA LEU A 47 -24.55 -11.36 -18.67
C LEU A 47 -23.35 -10.41 -18.67
N ILE A 48 -23.08 -9.79 -17.53
CA ILE A 48 -21.87 -8.98 -17.32
C ILE A 48 -20.74 -9.92 -16.92
N PHE A 49 -19.65 -9.94 -17.69
CA PHE A 49 -18.47 -10.75 -17.40
C PHE A 49 -17.26 -9.88 -17.04
N TRP A 50 -16.56 -10.24 -15.97
CA TRP A 50 -15.30 -9.61 -15.60
C TRP A 50 -14.13 -10.37 -16.23
N VAL A 51 -13.58 -9.83 -17.33
CA VAL A 51 -12.53 -10.47 -18.13
C VAL A 51 -11.24 -10.76 -17.35
N HIS A 52 -11.00 -10.02 -16.25
CA HIS A 52 -9.83 -10.18 -15.40
C HIS A 52 -10.06 -11.11 -14.19
N SER A 53 -11.08 -11.99 -14.24
CA SER A 53 -11.25 -13.08 -13.26
C SER A 53 -11.60 -14.40 -13.92
N LYS A 54 -10.99 -15.48 -13.43
CA LYS A 54 -11.33 -16.86 -13.82
C LYS A 54 -12.75 -17.25 -13.41
N SER A 55 -13.29 -16.66 -12.35
CA SER A 55 -14.66 -16.90 -11.89
C SER A 55 -15.69 -16.01 -12.60
N VAL A 56 -15.26 -15.13 -13.51
CA VAL A 56 -16.12 -14.20 -14.27
C VAL A 56 -16.81 -13.13 -13.40
N VAL A 57 -16.73 -13.25 -12.08
CA VAL A 57 -17.28 -12.31 -11.10
C VAL A 57 -16.36 -11.10 -10.91
N PHE A 58 -16.97 -9.91 -10.96
CA PHE A 58 -16.31 -8.67 -10.58
C PHE A 58 -16.09 -8.59 -9.07
N THR A 59 -14.88 -8.25 -8.65
CA THR A 59 -14.59 -7.87 -7.27
C THR A 59 -13.63 -6.68 -7.28
N THR A 60 -13.67 -5.85 -6.24
CA THR A 60 -12.69 -4.76 -6.08
C THR A 60 -11.25 -5.30 -6.08
N SER A 61 -11.02 -6.49 -5.52
CA SER A 61 -9.71 -7.16 -5.50
C SER A 61 -9.22 -7.54 -6.90
N SER A 62 -10.05 -8.20 -7.71
CA SER A 62 -9.69 -8.58 -9.09
C SER A 62 -9.56 -7.37 -10.02
N ALA A 63 -10.35 -6.32 -9.79
CA ALA A 63 -10.19 -5.03 -10.45
C ALA A 63 -8.81 -4.43 -10.15
N TYR A 64 -8.47 -4.30 -8.87
CA TYR A 64 -7.21 -3.72 -8.44
C TYR A 64 -6.01 -4.52 -8.96
N ALA A 65 -6.08 -5.85 -8.88
CA ALA A 65 -5.06 -6.75 -9.44
C ALA A 65 -4.85 -6.52 -10.95
N SER A 66 -5.94 -6.32 -11.72
CA SER A 66 -5.85 -6.07 -13.16
C SER A 66 -5.24 -4.72 -13.54
N PHE A 67 -5.40 -3.69 -12.70
CA PHE A 67 -4.74 -2.40 -12.94
C PHE A 67 -3.27 -2.41 -12.53
N SER A 68 -2.89 -3.35 -11.68
CA SER A 68 -1.55 -3.42 -11.10
C SER A 68 -0.50 -4.19 -11.91
N HIS A 69 -0.66 -4.26 -13.24
CA HIS A 69 0.30 -4.90 -14.16
C HIS A 69 1.73 -4.29 -14.12
N HIS A 70 1.97 -3.28 -13.29
CA HIS A 70 3.29 -2.75 -12.97
C HIS A 70 3.50 -2.72 -11.45
N SER A 71 4.28 -3.68 -10.96
CA SER A 71 5.11 -3.56 -9.77
C SER A 71 4.40 -3.11 -8.48
N TRP A 72 3.55 -3.96 -7.90
CA TRP A 72 3.67 -4.10 -6.46
C TRP A 72 5.08 -4.63 -6.22
N LEU A 73 6.00 -3.77 -5.79
CA LEU A 73 7.17 -4.26 -5.09
C LEU A 73 6.60 -5.20 -4.01
N GLU A 74 7.00 -6.47 -4.04
CA GLU A 74 6.71 -7.42 -2.96
C GLU A 74 6.80 -6.64 -1.65
N PRO A 75 5.76 -6.69 -0.78
CA PRO A 75 5.72 -5.85 0.40
C PRO A 75 7.08 -5.93 1.08
N GLY A 76 7.77 -4.79 1.16
CA GLY A 76 9.13 -4.74 1.68
C GLY A 76 9.20 -5.45 3.03
N LYS A 77 10.35 -6.00 3.39
CA LYS A 77 10.52 -6.69 4.69
C LYS A 77 10.07 -5.78 5.85
N GLU A 78 10.23 -4.48 5.67
CA GLU A 78 9.80 -3.41 6.57
C GLU A 78 8.27 -3.41 6.79
N TRP A 79 7.48 -3.56 5.72
CA TRP A 79 6.01 -3.64 5.81
C TRP A 79 5.57 -4.82 6.66
N ALA A 80 6.15 -5.99 6.40
CA ALA A 80 5.81 -7.21 7.14
C ALA A 80 6.19 -7.08 8.62
N LEU A 81 7.30 -6.42 8.96
CA LEU A 81 7.71 -6.18 10.34
C LEU A 81 6.72 -5.28 11.09
N VAL A 82 6.31 -4.16 10.48
CA VAL A 82 5.35 -3.22 11.08
C VAL A 82 4.01 -3.92 11.37
N TRP A 83 3.45 -4.65 10.40
CA TRP A 83 2.13 -5.26 10.59
C TRP A 83 2.13 -6.53 11.44
N LYS A 84 3.28 -7.18 11.62
CA LYS A 84 3.44 -8.28 12.58
C LYS A 84 3.62 -7.79 14.02
N CYS A 85 3.99 -6.53 14.23
CA CYS A 85 4.18 -5.98 15.56
C CYS A 85 2.86 -6.02 16.36
N ALA A 86 2.93 -6.55 17.59
CA ALA A 86 1.78 -6.69 18.48
C ALA A 86 1.50 -5.38 19.22
N VAL A 87 0.99 -4.38 18.49
CA VAL A 87 0.61 -3.04 18.97
C VAL A 87 -0.70 -2.59 18.33
N HIS A 88 -1.26 -1.49 18.82
CA HIS A 88 -2.46 -0.88 18.23
C HIS A 88 -2.22 -0.42 16.79
N GLU A 89 -3.28 -0.44 15.98
CA GLU A 89 -3.22 -0.07 14.56
C GLU A 89 -2.69 1.36 14.34
N LYS A 90 -3.02 2.29 15.24
CA LYS A 90 -2.47 3.66 15.24
C LYS A 90 -0.93 3.64 15.23
N VAL A 91 -0.33 2.84 16.12
CA VAL A 91 1.13 2.73 16.28
C VAL A 91 1.76 2.14 15.02
N ARG A 92 1.13 1.12 14.43
CA ARG A 92 1.62 0.52 13.18
C ARG A 92 1.58 1.51 12.03
N PHE A 93 0.51 2.28 11.92
CA PHE A 93 0.40 3.33 10.91
C PHE A 93 1.44 4.43 11.10
N PHE A 94 1.69 4.85 12.35
CA PHE A 94 2.76 5.78 12.68
C PHE A 94 4.14 5.26 12.24
N LEU A 95 4.48 4.02 12.60
CA LEU A 95 5.75 3.39 12.20
C LEU A 95 5.90 3.27 10.69
N TRP A 96 4.81 2.95 9.99
CA TRP A 96 4.77 2.94 8.54
C TRP A 96 5.09 4.33 7.97
N LEU A 97 4.44 5.39 8.47
CA LEU A 97 4.76 6.76 8.05
C LEU A 97 6.20 7.14 8.35
N ALA A 98 6.74 6.74 9.50
CA ALA A 98 8.13 7.01 9.87
C ALA A 98 9.12 6.34 8.89
N LEU A 99 8.93 5.07 8.55
CA LEU A 99 9.77 4.35 7.57
C LEU A 99 9.74 4.98 6.17
N HIS A 100 8.64 5.64 5.82
CA HIS A 100 8.46 6.35 4.55
C HIS A 100 8.85 7.84 4.61
N ASN A 101 9.43 8.31 5.72
CA ASN A 101 9.75 9.73 5.96
C ASN A 101 8.55 10.66 5.66
N ALA A 102 7.37 10.23 6.07
CA ALA A 102 6.08 10.83 5.71
C ALA A 102 5.36 11.52 6.87
N LEU A 103 5.98 11.53 8.07
CA LEU A 103 5.46 12.28 9.22
C LEU A 103 5.57 13.79 8.99
N LEU A 104 4.65 14.55 9.58
CA LEU A 104 4.49 15.98 9.32
C LEU A 104 5.31 16.84 10.30
N THR A 105 6.60 16.53 10.41
CA THR A 105 7.60 17.29 11.17
C THR A 105 7.73 18.73 10.67
N ASN A 106 8.25 19.66 11.50
CA ASN A 106 8.37 21.06 11.07
C ASN A 106 9.27 21.24 9.83
N ASP A 107 10.29 20.40 9.63
CA ASP A 107 11.07 20.39 8.38
C ASP A 107 10.19 20.09 7.15
N VAL A 108 9.28 19.11 7.24
CA VAL A 108 8.34 18.72 6.18
C VAL A 108 7.29 19.81 5.98
N ARG A 109 6.76 20.40 7.08
CA ARG A 109 5.80 21.51 7.01
C ARG A 109 6.40 22.71 6.32
N HIS A 110 7.64 23.05 6.64
CA HIS A 110 8.39 24.13 6.00
C HIS A 110 8.64 23.85 4.51
N ARG A 111 9.15 22.65 4.17
CA ARG A 111 9.36 22.23 2.77
C ARG A 111 8.08 22.25 1.93
N ARG A 112 6.92 21.99 2.55
CA ARG A 112 5.61 22.02 1.89
C ARG A 112 4.92 23.40 1.92
N HIS A 113 5.58 24.43 2.45
CA HIS A 113 5.01 25.78 2.61
C HIS A 113 3.74 25.83 3.48
N ILE A 114 3.63 24.92 4.46
CA ILE A 114 2.51 24.86 5.43
C ILE A 114 2.87 25.62 6.72
N GLY A 115 4.15 25.72 7.05
CA GLY A 115 4.65 26.45 8.22
C GLY A 115 5.97 27.15 7.93
N ASN A 116 6.33 28.14 8.76
CA ASN A 116 7.55 28.94 8.60
C ASN A 116 8.59 28.67 9.70
N ASP A 117 8.20 27.96 10.75
CA ASP A 117 9.08 27.61 11.86
C ASP A 117 9.65 26.21 11.62
N LEU A 118 10.97 26.08 11.74
CA LEU A 118 11.69 24.81 11.65
C LEU A 118 11.99 24.23 13.03
N SER A 119 11.88 25.04 14.08
CA SER A 119 12.36 24.67 15.41
C SER A 119 11.55 23.54 16.03
N CYS A 120 12.18 22.80 16.94
CA CYS A 120 11.52 21.74 17.68
C CYS A 120 10.70 22.31 18.84
N GLY A 121 9.39 22.02 18.85
CA GLY A 121 8.49 22.48 19.91
C GLY A 121 8.78 21.87 21.28
N LEU A 122 9.49 20.73 21.33
CA LEU A 122 9.81 20.02 22.58
C LEU A 122 11.09 20.53 23.25
N CYS A 123 12.14 20.78 22.48
CA CYS A 123 13.46 21.13 23.01
C CYS A 123 14.00 22.50 22.60
N GLY A 124 13.33 23.19 21.67
CA GLY A 124 13.80 24.46 21.10
C GLY A 124 14.98 24.33 20.14
N GLY A 125 15.32 23.12 19.68
CA GLY A 125 16.36 22.89 18.68
C GLY A 125 16.04 23.56 17.35
N GLU A 126 17.07 23.84 16.53
CA GLU A 126 16.92 24.65 15.31
C GLU A 126 16.09 23.98 14.20
N MET A 127 16.12 22.65 14.12
CA MET A 127 15.40 21.88 13.10
C MET A 127 14.76 20.63 13.70
N GLU A 128 13.43 20.53 13.54
CA GLU A 128 12.64 19.37 13.87
C GLU A 128 12.43 18.53 12.60
N ASP A 129 13.32 17.56 12.41
CA ASP A 129 13.14 16.50 11.43
C ASP A 129 12.77 15.17 12.11
N LEU A 130 12.55 14.13 11.31
CA LEU A 130 12.11 12.84 11.81
C LEU A 130 13.14 12.17 12.74
N ASN A 131 14.43 12.28 12.44
CA ASN A 131 15.47 11.68 13.27
C ASN A 131 15.62 12.46 14.59
N HIS A 132 15.45 13.78 14.53
CA HIS A 132 15.40 14.64 15.69
C HIS A 132 14.27 14.24 16.64
N ILE A 133 13.02 14.24 16.19
CA ILE A 133 11.88 13.95 17.08
C ILE A 133 11.93 12.54 17.66
N LEU A 134 12.43 11.57 16.88
CA LEU A 134 12.44 10.18 17.33
C LEU A 134 13.65 9.83 18.17
N ARG A 135 14.81 10.50 18.00
CA ARG A 135 16.08 10.04 18.60
C ARG A 135 16.96 11.15 19.16
N GLU A 136 17.22 12.20 18.39
CA GLU A 136 18.27 13.19 18.73
C GLU A 136 17.76 14.31 19.65
N CYS A 137 16.45 14.53 19.70
CA CYS A 137 15.84 15.50 20.60
C CYS A 137 16.23 15.16 22.05
N PRO A 138 16.72 16.13 22.84
CA PRO A 138 17.05 15.91 24.25
C PRO A 138 15.90 15.29 25.06
N MET A 139 14.65 15.62 24.73
CA MET A 139 13.48 15.03 25.40
C MET A 139 13.27 13.57 25.01
N SER A 140 13.40 13.24 23.72
CA SER A 140 13.23 11.89 23.20
C SER A 140 14.39 10.96 23.55
N SER A 141 15.62 11.48 23.53
CA SER A 141 16.84 10.71 23.84
C SER A 141 16.84 10.18 25.27
N LEU A 142 16.17 10.85 26.23
CA LEU A 142 16.01 10.36 27.60
C LEU A 142 15.28 9.01 27.66
N VAL A 143 14.29 8.80 26.80
CA VAL A 143 13.58 7.52 26.67
C VAL A 143 14.59 6.45 26.29
N TRP A 144 15.39 6.68 25.25
CA TRP A 144 16.33 5.68 24.74
C TRP A 144 17.53 5.45 25.63
N HIS A 145 18.04 6.47 26.31
CA HIS A 145 19.21 6.34 27.17
C HIS A 145 18.96 5.38 28.33
N ASP A 146 17.76 5.41 28.93
CA ASP A 146 17.42 4.46 30.01
C ASP A 146 17.31 3.01 29.49
N PHE A 147 16.80 2.83 28.27
CA PHE A 147 16.51 1.50 27.73
C PHE A 147 17.69 0.88 26.98
N LEU A 148 18.37 1.59 26.10
CA LEU A 148 19.43 1.04 25.26
C LEU A 148 20.72 0.81 26.05
N TYR A 149 21.08 1.71 26.95
CA TYR A 149 22.32 1.59 27.74
C TYR A 149 22.25 0.43 28.75
N ARG A 150 21.07 0.19 29.33
CA ARG A 150 20.87 -0.96 30.24
C ARG A 150 20.92 -2.32 29.52
N ASN A 151 20.70 -2.33 28.21
CA ASN A 151 20.68 -3.54 27.40
C ASN A 151 21.91 -3.70 26.49
N GLN A 152 22.91 -2.82 26.58
CA GLN A 152 24.12 -2.81 25.73
C GLN A 152 23.77 -2.70 24.23
N MET A 153 22.81 -1.85 23.89
CA MET A 153 22.28 -1.65 22.53
C MET A 153 22.58 -0.26 21.96
N GLU A 154 23.56 0.44 22.52
CA GLU A 154 23.95 1.81 22.13
C GLU A 154 24.33 1.93 20.65
N THR A 155 24.88 0.87 20.06
CA THR A 155 25.25 0.82 18.64
C THR A 155 24.06 1.01 17.71
N LEU A 156 22.83 0.73 18.16
CA LEU A 156 21.63 1.01 17.37
C LEU A 156 21.46 2.51 17.11
N LEU A 157 21.91 3.38 18.03
CA LEU A 157 21.83 4.82 17.86
C LEU A 157 22.79 5.37 16.80
N GLU A 158 23.68 4.55 16.26
CA GLU A 158 24.57 4.94 15.16
C GLU A 158 23.96 4.62 13.78
N LEU A 159 22.87 3.86 13.75
CA LEU A 159 22.22 3.44 12.51
C LEU A 159 21.48 4.59 11.84
N HIS A 160 21.37 4.52 10.50
CA HIS A 160 20.43 5.34 9.75
C HIS A 160 19.00 5.06 10.23
N LEU A 161 18.14 6.09 10.28
CA LEU A 161 16.83 6.02 10.93
C LEU A 161 15.99 4.80 10.52
N ASN A 162 15.85 4.54 9.22
CA ASN A 162 15.07 3.38 8.76
C ASN A 162 15.65 2.06 9.24
N GLN A 163 16.99 1.93 9.25
CA GLN A 163 17.65 0.73 9.74
C GLN A 163 17.48 0.62 11.27
N TRP A 164 17.55 1.73 12.01
CA TRP A 164 17.26 1.75 13.44
C TRP A 164 15.85 1.24 13.75
N ILE A 165 14.83 1.67 13.01
CA ILE A 165 13.46 1.18 13.18
C ILE A 165 13.38 -0.33 12.87
N VAL A 166 13.95 -0.76 11.73
CA VAL A 166 13.90 -2.15 11.28
C VAL A 166 14.60 -3.10 12.26
N GLU A 167 15.79 -2.75 12.75
CA GLU A 167 16.55 -3.56 13.71
C GLU A 167 15.79 -3.69 15.04
N ASN A 168 15.20 -2.59 15.53
CA ASN A 168 14.40 -2.63 16.75
C ASN A 168 13.10 -3.44 16.59
N LEU A 169 12.42 -3.35 15.44
CA LEU A 169 11.22 -4.15 15.18
C LEU A 169 11.53 -5.64 14.93
N SER A 170 12.73 -5.95 14.44
CA SER A 170 13.20 -7.32 14.22
C SER A 170 13.71 -7.99 15.50
N ASN A 171 13.97 -7.22 16.54
CA ASN A 171 14.49 -7.74 17.79
C ASN A 171 13.40 -8.48 18.61
N ASN A 172 13.65 -9.77 18.82
CA ASN A 172 12.76 -10.70 19.52
C ASN A 172 13.11 -10.89 21.01
N THR A 173 13.99 -10.06 21.58
CA THR A 173 14.26 -10.12 23.02
C THR A 173 13.05 -9.66 23.84
N VAL A 174 13.06 -9.96 25.13
CA VAL A 174 12.01 -9.57 26.06
C VAL A 174 12.58 -8.52 27.01
N PHE A 175 11.84 -7.42 27.20
CA PHE A 175 12.17 -6.36 28.13
C PHE A 175 11.02 -6.18 29.12
N ARG A 176 11.32 -6.36 30.42
CA ARG A 176 10.34 -6.27 31.51
C ARG A 176 9.08 -7.12 31.30
N GLY A 177 9.23 -8.31 30.69
CA GLY A 177 8.13 -9.24 30.43
C GLY A 177 7.30 -8.94 29.16
N VAL A 178 7.66 -7.91 28.39
CA VAL A 178 7.04 -7.55 27.10
C VAL A 178 8.05 -7.77 25.98
N GLY A 179 7.60 -8.19 24.79
CA GLY A 179 8.48 -8.29 23.62
C GLY A 179 9.10 -6.94 23.28
N TRP A 180 10.40 -6.90 22.99
CA TRP A 180 11.14 -5.67 22.71
C TRP A 180 10.53 -4.89 21.56
N SER A 181 10.19 -5.55 20.45
CA SER A 181 9.56 -4.89 19.30
C SER A 181 8.25 -4.18 19.66
N THR A 182 7.42 -4.79 20.52
CA THR A 182 6.20 -4.16 21.05
C THR A 182 6.51 -2.98 21.97
N PHE A 183 7.48 -3.15 22.89
CA PHE A 183 7.90 -2.10 23.81
C PHE A 183 8.45 -0.89 23.05
N PHE A 184 9.38 -1.12 22.12
CA PHE A 184 9.96 -0.13 21.24
C PHE A 184 8.89 0.62 20.45
N ALA A 185 8.01 -0.10 19.76
CA ALA A 185 6.94 0.51 18.96
C ALA A 185 6.03 1.42 19.81
N THR A 186 5.70 0.98 21.03
CA THR A 186 4.89 1.78 21.96
C THR A 186 5.65 3.00 22.49
N ALA A 187 6.95 2.85 22.77
CA ALA A 187 7.79 3.96 23.20
C ALA A 187 7.96 5.02 22.11
N VAL A 188 8.08 4.59 20.84
CA VAL A 188 8.13 5.48 19.67
C VAL A 188 6.82 6.29 19.54
N ASP A 189 5.65 5.65 19.67
CA ASP A 189 4.35 6.37 19.60
C ASP A 189 4.17 7.36 20.76
N ALA A 190 4.82 7.14 21.89
CA ALA A 190 4.78 8.04 23.04
C ALA A 190 5.67 9.29 22.90
N LEU A 191 6.44 9.40 21.82
CA LEU A 191 7.30 10.56 21.52
C LEU A 191 6.63 11.60 20.59
N GLU A 192 5.46 11.27 20.02
CA GLU A 192 4.58 12.21 19.30
C GLU A 192 3.81 13.09 20.31
#